data_AF-A0A6J6NY81-F1
#
_entry.id   AF-A0A6J6NY81-F1
#
_cell.length_a   1.000
_cell.length_b   1.000
_cell.length_c   1.000
_cell.angle_alpha   90.00
_cell.angle_beta   90.00
_cell.angle_gamma   90.00
#
_symmetry.space_group_name_H-M   'P 1'
#
loop_
_entity.id
_entity.type
_entity.pdbx_description
1 polymer ?
#
loop_
_entity_poly.entity_id
_entity_poly.type
_entity_poly.pdbx_seq_one_letter_code
_entity_poly.pdbx_strand_id
1 'polypeptide(L)'
;MKLGQLTRVGTLLLLSTLLVTGCSNSPSNQQSRKTPEPSSTETEDQKPLYPLGLDYGGKILLAKDDLELEFLTIAIASCKKAQTDGLIITDSENTTYFRPKANDENSDWPFDQVTVDKGKVTEGKFNIYLPAFFDPCDLEIQAHRAEAEAPVLEHKVERWATNSYGWSQHHFGAVLEEIVYQVSNGLITRYGAYNDLNEVVSYGPFTPEQSAYFDRVNE
;
A
#
# COMPACT_ATOMS: atom_id res chain seq x y z
N MET A 1 -50.42 6.90 23.09
CA MET A 1 -50.65 6.57 24.52
C MET A 1 -50.94 5.06 24.63
N LYS A 2 -50.39 4.41 25.67
CA LYS A 2 -50.25 2.95 25.94
C LYS A 2 -49.08 2.31 25.18
N LEU A 3 -47.87 2.15 25.75
CA LEU A 3 -47.40 1.46 26.97
C LEU A 3 -47.37 -0.07 26.82
N GLY A 4 -46.15 -0.63 26.85
CA GLY A 4 -45.88 -2.07 26.89
C GLY A 4 -44.38 -2.33 27.14
N GLN A 5 -43.98 -2.28 28.41
CA GLN A 5 -42.68 -2.74 28.91
C GLN A 5 -42.60 -4.27 28.81
N LEU A 6 -41.39 -4.81 28.57
CA LEU A 6 -40.97 -6.05 29.20
C LEU A 6 -39.45 -6.06 29.44
N THR A 7 -39.14 -6.52 30.64
CA THR A 7 -37.90 -6.44 31.40
C THR A 7 -37.21 -7.81 31.43
N ARG A 8 -35.94 -7.83 31.91
CA ARG A 8 -35.12 -8.96 32.46
C ARG A 8 -34.10 -9.55 31.47
N VAL A 9 -32.88 -9.93 31.82
CA VAL A 9 -32.05 -10.09 33.07
C VAL A 9 -30.61 -10.28 32.51
N GLY A 10 -29.54 -9.62 32.99
CA GLY A 10 -28.79 -9.94 34.21
C GLY A 10 -27.66 -10.96 33.97
N THR A 11 -26.43 -10.42 33.88
CA THR A 11 -25.17 -10.88 34.53
C THR A 11 -24.62 -12.29 34.25
N LEU A 12 -23.34 -12.39 33.83
CA LEU A 12 -22.27 -13.05 34.61
C LEU A 12 -20.86 -12.78 34.03
N LEU A 13 -20.03 -12.10 34.83
CA LEU A 13 -18.56 -12.15 34.79
C LEU A 13 -18.09 -13.52 35.30
N LEU A 14 -16.97 -14.02 34.78
CA LEU A 14 -16.05 -14.89 35.54
C LEU A 14 -14.62 -14.79 34.98
N LEU A 15 -13.79 -14.02 35.69
CA LEU A 15 -12.32 -14.14 35.72
C LEU A 15 -11.94 -15.39 36.53
N SER A 16 -10.91 -16.12 36.11
CA SER A 16 -10.25 -17.11 36.97
C SER A 16 -8.78 -17.27 36.58
N THR A 17 -7.93 -16.61 37.35
CA THR A 17 -6.48 -16.86 37.47
C THR A 17 -6.23 -18.11 38.33
N LEU A 18 -5.25 -18.94 37.96
CA LEU A 18 -4.57 -19.82 38.91
C LEU A 18 -3.06 -19.89 38.62
N LEU A 19 -2.29 -19.36 39.58
CA LEU A 19 -0.86 -19.60 39.81
C LEU A 19 -0.68 -20.95 40.53
N VAL A 20 0.34 -21.74 40.17
CA VAL A 20 1.06 -22.57 41.15
C VAL A 20 2.56 -22.59 40.84
N THR A 21 3.30 -22.08 41.81
CA THR A 21 4.75 -22.10 42.05
C THR A 21 5.31 -23.50 42.30
N GLY A 22 6.59 -23.71 41.96
CA GLY A 22 7.39 -24.84 42.46
C GLY A 22 8.90 -24.62 42.27
N CYS A 23 9.55 -24.03 43.27
CA CYS A 23 11.00 -23.98 43.43
C CYS A 23 11.52 -25.29 44.05
N SER A 24 12.70 -25.79 43.64
CA SER A 24 13.92 -25.76 44.47
C SER A 24 14.98 -26.81 44.12
N ASN A 25 16.21 -26.28 44.00
CA ASN A 25 17.51 -26.80 44.47
C ASN A 25 18.33 -27.82 43.65
N SER A 26 19.42 -27.29 43.08
CA SER A 26 20.72 -27.94 42.84
C SER A 26 21.42 -28.35 44.15
N PRO A 27 22.49 -29.18 44.09
CA PRO A 27 23.84 -28.60 44.04
C PRO A 27 24.92 -29.35 43.22
N SER A 28 25.77 -28.54 42.57
CA SER A 28 27.23 -28.56 42.42
C SER A 28 28.01 -29.88 42.13
N ASN A 29 28.75 -29.89 41.02
CA ASN A 29 30.19 -30.19 41.09
C ASN A 29 31.00 -29.50 39.97
N GLN A 30 32.14 -28.92 40.36
CA GLN A 30 33.07 -28.14 39.55
C GLN A 30 33.96 -29.01 38.65
N GLN A 31 34.36 -28.53 37.47
CA GLN A 31 35.77 -28.55 37.05
C GLN A 31 36.10 -27.67 35.83
N SER A 32 37.11 -26.80 36.03
CA SER A 32 38.09 -26.24 35.09
C SER A 32 37.68 -25.56 33.78
N ARG A 33 37.66 -24.21 33.86
CA ARG A 33 38.52 -23.26 33.13
C ARG A 33 38.88 -23.61 31.66
N LYS A 34 38.24 -22.89 30.73
CA LYS A 34 38.89 -22.16 29.63
C LYS A 34 37.97 -21.04 29.19
N THR A 35 38.43 -19.80 29.33
CA THR A 35 37.85 -18.61 28.68
C THR A 35 38.21 -18.66 27.20
N PRO A 36 37.25 -18.52 26.28
CA PRO A 36 37.52 -17.95 24.97
C PRO A 36 36.98 -16.51 24.92
N GLU A 37 37.77 -15.63 24.31
CA GLU A 37 37.44 -14.25 23.98
C GLU A 37 36.09 -14.10 23.26
N PRO A 38 35.46 -12.91 23.32
CA PRO A 38 34.28 -12.62 22.52
C PRO A 38 34.71 -12.59 21.05
N SER A 39 34.43 -13.67 20.31
CA SER A 39 34.49 -13.62 18.86
C SER A 39 33.27 -12.83 18.39
N SER A 40 33.49 -11.52 18.25
CA SER A 40 32.69 -10.65 17.41
C SER A 40 32.79 -11.16 15.98
N THR A 41 31.75 -11.83 15.54
CA THR A 41 31.37 -11.79 14.13
C THR A 41 29.85 -11.75 14.15
N GLU A 42 29.32 -10.58 14.47
CA GLU A 42 28.07 -10.15 13.87
C GLU A 42 28.26 -10.38 12.38
N THR A 43 27.71 -11.49 11.90
CA THR A 43 27.33 -11.55 10.51
C THR A 43 26.21 -10.54 10.46
N GLU A 44 26.55 -9.30 10.06
CA GLU A 44 25.55 -8.45 9.44
C GLU A 44 24.96 -9.33 8.35
N ASP A 45 23.80 -9.94 8.65
CA ASP A 45 22.85 -10.29 7.63
C ASP A 45 22.69 -9.01 6.83
N GLN A 46 23.41 -8.93 5.71
CA GLN A 46 23.13 -7.97 4.68
C GLN A 46 21.70 -8.29 4.27
N LYS A 47 20.74 -7.61 4.93
CA LYS A 47 19.38 -7.46 4.42
C LYS A 47 19.60 -7.14 2.93
N PRO A 48 19.07 -7.94 2.00
CA PRO A 48 19.32 -7.72 0.59
C PRO A 48 19.10 -6.25 0.34
N LEU A 49 20.13 -5.57 -0.16
CA LEU A 49 20.00 -4.22 -0.65
C LEU A 49 19.16 -4.37 -1.92
N TYR A 50 17.84 -4.47 -1.76
CA TYR A 50 16.91 -4.43 -2.87
C TYR A 50 17.19 -3.07 -3.50
N PRO A 51 17.69 -2.99 -4.75
CA PRO A 51 17.76 -1.71 -5.42
C PRO A 51 16.32 -1.17 -5.42
N LEU A 52 16.10 -0.10 -4.65
CA LEU A 52 14.81 0.60 -4.51
C LEU A 52 14.57 1.46 -5.76
N GLY A 53 14.56 0.79 -6.91
CA GLY A 53 13.82 1.19 -8.08
C GLY A 53 12.83 0.06 -8.32
N LEU A 54 11.57 0.40 -8.56
CA LEU A 54 10.58 -0.61 -8.91
C LEU A 54 11.07 -1.33 -10.16
N ASP A 55 11.58 -2.56 -10.00
CA ASP A 55 12.02 -3.39 -11.12
C ASP A 55 10.78 -3.95 -11.82
N TYR A 56 10.09 -3.06 -12.52
CA TYR A 56 8.98 -3.38 -13.41
C TYR A 56 9.42 -4.23 -14.62
N GLY A 57 10.71 -4.56 -14.74
CA GLY A 57 11.24 -5.52 -15.72
C GLY A 57 11.27 -6.95 -15.21
N GLY A 58 11.01 -7.16 -13.91
CA GLY A 58 10.91 -8.47 -13.28
C GLY A 58 9.68 -9.28 -13.68
N LYS A 59 9.66 -10.54 -13.28
CA LYS A 59 8.47 -11.40 -13.42
C LYS A 59 7.38 -10.93 -12.45
N ILE A 60 6.16 -10.75 -12.95
CA ILE A 60 4.97 -10.51 -12.11
C ILE A 60 4.71 -11.73 -11.20
N LEU A 61 4.69 -11.51 -9.89
CA LEU A 61 4.58 -12.54 -8.86
C LEU A 61 3.16 -12.77 -8.37
N LEU A 62 2.33 -11.72 -8.29
CA LEU A 62 0.97 -11.84 -7.75
C LEU A 62 0.02 -12.63 -8.65
N ALA A 63 0.22 -12.56 -9.97
CA ALA A 63 -0.69 -13.13 -10.95
C ALA A 63 -0.83 -14.66 -10.81
N LYS A 64 -2.07 -15.13 -10.62
CA LYS A 64 -2.44 -16.55 -10.52
C LYS A 64 -3.05 -17.09 -11.81
N ASP A 65 -3.53 -16.20 -12.67
CA ASP A 65 -4.13 -16.53 -13.97
C ASP A 65 -3.83 -15.46 -15.03
N ASP A 66 -4.28 -15.71 -16.26
CA ASP A 66 -4.04 -14.83 -17.41
C ASP A 66 -4.72 -13.46 -17.26
N LEU A 67 -5.86 -13.39 -16.57
CA LEU A 67 -6.60 -12.15 -16.37
C LEU A 67 -5.87 -11.25 -15.37
N GLU A 68 -5.41 -11.82 -14.25
CA GLU A 68 -4.58 -11.13 -13.28
C GLU A 68 -3.27 -10.67 -13.91
N LEU A 69 -2.62 -11.52 -14.72
CA LEU A 69 -1.39 -11.18 -15.43
C LEU A 69 -1.59 -10.00 -16.40
N GLU A 70 -2.67 -10.02 -17.18
CA GLU A 70 -3.02 -8.94 -18.10
C GLU A 70 -3.23 -7.62 -17.36
N PHE A 71 -4.04 -7.62 -16.29
CA PHE A 71 -4.32 -6.42 -15.52
C PHE A 71 -3.08 -5.89 -14.79
N LEU A 72 -2.32 -6.75 -14.11
CA LEU A 72 -1.10 -6.34 -13.41
C LEU A 72 -0.06 -5.77 -14.38
N THR A 73 0.04 -6.31 -15.60
CA THR A 73 0.91 -5.72 -16.65
C THR A 73 0.50 -4.28 -16.98
N ILE A 74 -0.81 -4.01 -17.10
CA ILE A 74 -1.35 -2.67 -17.35
C ILE A 74 -1.11 -1.75 -16.15
N ALA A 75 -1.37 -2.22 -14.93
CA ALA A 75 -1.17 -1.45 -13.71
C ALA A 75 0.30 -1.06 -13.53
N ILE A 76 1.22 -2.01 -13.70
CA ILE A 76 2.67 -1.79 -13.66
C ILE A 76 3.12 -0.77 -14.72
N ALA A 77 2.64 -0.90 -15.97
CA ALA A 77 2.95 0.05 -17.02
C ALA A 77 2.45 1.47 -16.66
N SER A 78 1.28 1.56 -16.04
CA SER A 78 0.66 2.80 -15.56
C SER A 78 1.47 3.44 -14.44
N CYS A 79 1.89 2.67 -13.44
CA CYS A 79 2.73 3.16 -12.34
C CYS A 79 4.12 3.59 -12.83
N LYS A 80 4.72 2.85 -13.76
CA LYS A 80 5.99 3.24 -14.41
C LYS A 80 5.86 4.56 -15.16
N LYS A 81 4.74 4.75 -15.88
CA LYS A 81 4.46 6.00 -16.60
C LYS A 81 4.28 7.17 -15.64
N ALA A 82 3.56 6.96 -14.54
CA ALA A 82 3.42 7.93 -13.45
C ALA A 82 4.77 8.31 -12.83
N GLN A 83 5.65 7.33 -12.57
CA GLN A 83 6.99 7.59 -12.03
C GLN A 83 7.94 8.29 -13.01
N THR A 84 7.73 8.13 -14.32
CA THR A 84 8.59 8.75 -15.34
C THR A 84 8.15 10.18 -15.64
N ASP A 85 6.84 10.37 -15.84
CA ASP A 85 6.30 11.62 -16.41
C ASP A 85 5.55 12.47 -15.38
N GLY A 86 5.23 11.89 -14.22
CA GLY A 86 4.26 12.40 -13.27
C GLY A 86 2.84 11.92 -13.55
N LEU A 87 2.00 12.02 -12.52
CA LEU A 87 0.60 11.61 -12.54
C LEU A 87 -0.29 12.82 -12.28
N ILE A 88 -1.41 12.90 -12.98
CA ILE A 88 -2.46 13.89 -12.77
C ILE A 88 -3.75 13.13 -12.51
N ILE A 89 -4.36 13.38 -11.36
CA ILE A 89 -5.66 12.82 -10.98
C ILE A 89 -6.64 13.99 -10.85
N THR A 90 -7.75 13.93 -11.58
CA THR A 90 -8.80 14.94 -11.55
C THR A 90 -10.12 14.29 -11.15
N ASP A 91 -10.76 14.83 -10.11
CA ASP A 91 -12.15 14.53 -9.76
C ASP A 91 -13.05 15.74 -10.09
N SER A 92 -14.31 15.72 -9.66
CA SER A 92 -15.26 16.81 -9.94
C SER A 92 -14.94 18.14 -9.25
N GLU A 93 -14.13 18.14 -8.20
CA GLU A 93 -13.87 19.29 -7.33
C GLU A 93 -12.40 19.74 -7.35
N ASN A 94 -11.48 18.81 -7.58
CA ASN A 94 -10.04 19.03 -7.42
C ASN A 94 -9.23 18.44 -8.59
N THR A 95 -7.96 18.86 -8.66
CA THR A 95 -6.95 18.19 -9.47
C THR A 95 -5.67 18.08 -8.66
N THR A 96 -5.13 16.87 -8.60
CA THR A 96 -3.92 16.54 -7.87
C THR A 96 -2.82 16.14 -8.83
N TYR A 97 -1.66 16.78 -8.67
CA TYR A 97 -0.44 16.56 -9.43
C TYR A 97 0.57 15.82 -8.57
N PHE A 98 1.12 14.72 -9.07
CA PHE A 98 2.17 13.92 -8.41
C PHE A 98 3.44 13.95 -9.23
N ARG A 99 4.42 14.74 -8.80
CA ARG A 99 5.74 14.84 -9.45
C ARG A 99 6.69 13.82 -8.85
N PRO A 100 7.42 13.04 -9.66
CA PRO A 100 8.51 12.23 -9.14
C PRO A 100 9.54 13.11 -8.42
N LYS A 101 9.95 12.71 -7.21
CA LYS A 101 11.05 13.32 -6.45
C LYS A 101 12.37 12.80 -7.01
N ALA A 102 13.36 13.69 -7.07
CA ALA A 102 14.66 13.33 -7.62
C ALA A 102 15.48 12.38 -6.73
N ASN A 103 15.32 12.36 -5.40
CA ASN A 103 16.29 11.74 -4.48
C ASN A 103 15.72 11.25 -3.12
N ASP A 104 14.52 10.66 -3.05
CA ASP A 104 14.04 10.10 -1.78
C ASP A 104 14.36 8.59 -1.72
N GLU A 105 15.43 8.22 -1.02
CA GLU A 105 15.89 6.84 -0.86
C GLU A 105 15.00 6.01 0.10
N ASN A 106 14.00 6.64 0.75
CA ASN A 106 13.25 6.03 1.86
C ASN A 106 11.75 5.82 1.58
N SER A 107 11.27 6.05 0.36
CA SER A 107 9.87 5.84 -0.01
C SER A 107 9.73 4.96 -1.24
N ASP A 108 8.87 3.95 -1.15
CA ASP A 108 8.44 3.12 -2.30
C ASP A 108 7.72 3.98 -3.36
N TRP A 109 7.25 5.14 -2.93
CA TRP A 109 6.51 6.11 -3.71
C TRP A 109 7.15 7.50 -3.54
N PRO A 110 8.22 7.82 -4.29
CA PRO A 110 8.96 9.07 -4.13
C PRO A 110 8.25 10.20 -4.88
N PHE A 111 7.03 10.58 -4.48
CA PHE A 111 6.30 11.66 -5.14
C PHE A 111 6.20 12.92 -4.27
N ASP A 112 6.37 14.07 -4.90
CA ASP A 112 5.85 15.35 -4.41
C ASP A 112 4.41 15.47 -4.89
N GLN A 113 3.54 16.06 -4.08
CA GLN A 113 2.15 16.30 -4.44
C GLN A 113 1.79 17.77 -4.31
N VAL A 114 0.98 18.26 -5.26
CA VAL A 114 0.17 19.46 -5.07
C VAL A 114 -1.27 19.20 -5.51
N THR A 115 -2.23 19.60 -4.68
CA THR A 115 -3.65 19.60 -5.03
C THR A 115 -4.12 21.03 -5.30
N VAL A 116 -4.92 21.20 -6.34
CA VAL A 116 -5.59 22.45 -6.70
C VAL A 116 -7.10 22.23 -6.54
N ASP A 117 -7.70 22.93 -5.58
CA ASP A 117 -9.15 22.97 -5.35
C ASP A 117 -9.68 24.33 -5.85
N LYS A 118 -10.62 24.30 -6.80
CA LYS A 118 -11.25 25.51 -7.38
C LYS A 118 -10.22 26.57 -7.83
N GLY A 119 -9.14 26.11 -8.45
CA GLY A 119 -8.06 26.97 -8.98
C GLY A 119 -7.10 27.52 -7.92
N LYS A 120 -7.20 27.07 -6.66
CA LYS A 120 -6.28 27.44 -5.58
C LYS A 120 -5.47 26.24 -5.15
N VAL A 121 -4.15 26.43 -5.07
CA VAL A 121 -3.25 25.44 -4.47
C VAL A 121 -3.63 25.27 -3.01
N THR A 122 -3.91 24.03 -2.62
CA THR A 122 -4.12 23.65 -1.23
C THR A 122 -2.83 23.03 -0.71
N GLU A 123 -2.21 23.65 0.29
CA GLU A 123 -1.04 23.10 0.96
C GLU A 123 -1.42 21.86 1.77
N GLY A 124 -0.63 20.79 1.57
CA GLY A 124 -0.66 19.59 2.39
C GLY A 124 -1.86 18.68 2.16
N LYS A 125 -1.58 17.45 1.71
CA LYS A 125 -2.31 16.23 2.11
C LYS A 125 -1.68 14.99 1.48
N PHE A 126 -0.46 14.68 1.90
CA PHE A 126 -0.11 13.29 2.17
C PHE A 126 0.26 13.17 3.62
N ASN A 127 -0.76 13.19 4.46
CA ASN A 127 -0.67 12.45 5.71
C ASN A 127 -1.66 11.29 5.55
N ILE A 128 -1.10 10.13 5.17
CA ILE A 128 -1.52 8.76 5.55
C ILE A 128 -2.08 7.82 4.44
N TYR A 129 -2.39 8.23 3.19
CA TYR A 129 -2.87 7.23 2.21
C TYR A 129 -2.53 7.52 0.73
N LEU A 130 -1.94 6.53 0.05
CA LEU A 130 -1.70 6.52 -1.41
C LEU A 130 -3.03 6.43 -2.17
N PRO A 131 -3.22 7.11 -3.32
CA PRO A 131 -4.37 6.87 -4.16
C PRO A 131 -4.48 5.38 -4.48
N ALA A 132 -5.70 4.85 -4.45
CA ALA A 132 -5.99 3.49 -4.84
C ALA A 132 -5.49 3.13 -6.26
N PHE A 133 -5.20 4.15 -7.08
CA PHE A 133 -4.44 4.01 -8.32
C PHE A 133 -3.18 3.12 -8.19
N PHE A 134 -2.45 3.25 -7.08
CA PHE A 134 -1.18 2.54 -6.87
C PHE A 134 -1.34 1.14 -6.23
N ASP A 135 -2.54 0.79 -5.76
CA ASP A 135 -2.81 -0.45 -5.01
C ASP A 135 -2.25 -1.72 -5.67
N PRO A 136 -2.49 -2.00 -6.97
CA PRO A 136 -1.98 -3.24 -7.57
C PRO A 136 -0.45 -3.25 -7.67
N CYS A 137 0.16 -2.08 -7.87
CA CYS A 137 1.61 -1.94 -7.92
C CYS A 137 2.24 -2.07 -6.54
N ASP A 138 1.60 -1.51 -5.51
CA ASP A 138 2.05 -1.59 -4.12
C ASP A 138 2.04 -3.04 -3.63
N LEU A 139 0.95 -3.77 -3.90
CA LEU A 139 0.86 -5.17 -3.53
C LEU A 139 1.92 -6.02 -4.26
N GLU A 140 2.21 -5.73 -5.52
CA GLU A 140 3.25 -6.42 -6.30
C GLU A 140 4.64 -6.18 -5.70
N ILE A 141 4.92 -4.96 -5.24
CA ILE A 141 6.17 -4.63 -4.54
C ILE A 141 6.28 -5.43 -3.25
N GLN A 142 5.20 -5.49 -2.47
CA GLN A 142 5.17 -6.27 -1.23
C GLN A 142 5.40 -7.77 -1.50
N ALA A 143 4.85 -8.32 -2.59
CA ALA A 143 5.09 -9.69 -3.02
C ALA A 143 6.58 -9.93 -3.35
N HIS A 144 7.23 -8.99 -4.05
CA HIS A 144 8.66 -9.08 -4.37
C HIS A 144 9.58 -9.02 -3.16
N ARG A 145 9.17 -8.33 -2.09
CA ARG A 145 9.97 -8.21 -0.85
C ARG A 145 9.93 -9.46 0.01
N ALA A 146 8.99 -10.38 -0.24
CA ALA A 146 8.71 -11.51 0.65
C ALA A 146 8.47 -11.08 2.11
N GLU A 147 8.09 -9.82 2.34
CA GLU A 147 7.87 -9.23 3.67
C GLU A 147 6.40 -9.39 4.13
N ALA A 148 5.52 -9.94 3.28
CA ALA A 148 4.10 -10.09 3.53
C ALA A 148 3.68 -11.57 3.64
N GLU A 149 2.96 -11.93 4.71
CA GLU A 149 2.33 -13.25 4.83
C GLU A 149 1.25 -13.43 3.74
N ALA A 150 0.96 -14.67 3.33
CA ALA A 150 -0.01 -14.97 2.26
C ALA A 150 -1.38 -14.24 2.37
N PRO A 151 -1.96 -14.01 3.58
CA PRO A 151 -3.22 -13.26 3.71
C PRO A 151 -3.11 -11.77 3.33
N VAL A 152 -1.92 -11.17 3.48
CA VAL A 152 -1.71 -9.76 3.13
C VAL A 152 -1.71 -9.58 1.62
N LEU A 153 -1.25 -10.58 0.87
CA LEU A 153 -1.19 -10.60 -0.59
C LEU A 153 -2.49 -11.10 -1.25
N GLU A 154 -3.54 -11.36 -0.47
CA GLU A 154 -4.82 -11.81 -1.01
C GLU A 154 -5.45 -10.69 -1.86
N HIS A 155 -5.74 -11.05 -3.12
CA HIS A 155 -6.34 -10.16 -4.10
C HIS A 155 -7.13 -10.97 -5.13
N LYS A 156 -7.95 -10.28 -5.91
CA LYS A 156 -8.70 -10.84 -7.03
C LYS A 156 -8.87 -9.81 -8.14
N VAL A 157 -8.81 -10.27 -9.38
CA VAL A 157 -9.20 -9.48 -10.56
C VAL A 157 -10.50 -10.00 -11.17
N GLU A 158 -11.42 -9.10 -11.48
CA GLU A 158 -12.63 -9.39 -12.25
C GLU A 158 -12.72 -8.51 -13.50
N ARG A 159 -13.19 -9.07 -14.62
CA ARG A 159 -13.46 -8.28 -15.84
C ARG A 159 -14.90 -7.78 -15.82
N TRP A 160 -15.06 -6.46 -15.70
CA TRP A 160 -16.38 -5.80 -15.63
C TRP A 160 -16.91 -5.40 -17.01
N ALA A 161 -16.02 -4.98 -17.90
CA ALA A 161 -16.33 -4.64 -19.29
C ALA A 161 -15.09 -4.85 -20.17
N THR A 162 -15.21 -4.64 -21.48
CA THR A 162 -14.11 -4.82 -22.44
C THR A 162 -12.81 -4.15 -22.01
N ASN A 163 -12.90 -2.96 -21.39
CA ASN A 163 -11.77 -2.17 -20.94
C ASN A 163 -11.87 -1.79 -19.44
N SER A 164 -12.55 -2.59 -18.64
CA SER A 164 -12.73 -2.32 -17.21
C SER A 164 -12.44 -3.54 -16.35
N TYR A 165 -11.65 -3.32 -15.31
CA TYR A 165 -11.15 -4.33 -14.39
C TYR A 165 -11.54 -3.95 -12.96
N GLY A 166 -11.97 -4.91 -12.17
CA GLY A 166 -12.16 -4.77 -10.74
C GLY A 166 -10.95 -5.39 -10.06
N TRP A 167 -10.31 -4.63 -9.19
CA TRP A 167 -9.23 -5.10 -8.33
C TRP A 167 -9.76 -5.11 -6.91
N SER A 168 -9.73 -6.29 -6.30
CA SER A 168 -10.13 -6.50 -4.92
C SER A 168 -8.89 -6.80 -4.09
N GLN A 169 -8.63 -6.06 -3.01
CA GLN A 169 -7.52 -6.31 -2.07
C GLN A 169 -7.87 -5.93 -0.63
N HIS A 170 -7.03 -6.33 0.34
CA HIS A 170 -7.19 -5.93 1.74
C HIS A 170 -6.56 -4.56 2.03
N HIS A 171 -7.37 -3.60 2.49
CA HIS A 171 -6.88 -2.32 3.04
C HIS A 171 -6.93 -2.33 4.57
N PHE A 172 -6.12 -3.18 5.21
CA PHE A 172 -6.06 -3.33 6.68
C PHE A 172 -7.33 -3.91 7.35
N GLY A 173 -8.27 -4.44 6.56
CA GLY A 173 -9.52 -5.06 7.01
C GLY A 173 -9.66 -6.52 6.59
N ALA A 174 -10.65 -7.21 7.15
CA ALA A 174 -10.93 -8.61 6.83
C ALA A 174 -11.65 -8.82 5.48
N VAL A 175 -12.17 -7.75 4.88
CA VAL A 175 -12.92 -7.80 3.62
C VAL A 175 -12.05 -7.28 2.50
N LEU A 176 -12.15 -7.91 1.34
CA LEU A 176 -11.58 -7.39 0.11
C LEU A 176 -12.39 -6.17 -0.36
N GLU A 177 -11.74 -5.02 -0.43
CA GLU A 177 -12.32 -3.81 -0.98
C GLU A 177 -12.04 -3.76 -2.49
N GLU A 178 -13.07 -3.47 -3.28
CA GLU A 178 -12.97 -3.43 -4.74
C GLU A 178 -12.88 -2.01 -5.27
N ILE A 179 -11.89 -1.79 -6.14
CA ILE A 179 -11.74 -0.60 -6.97
C ILE A 179 -11.85 -1.01 -8.44
N VAL A 180 -12.61 -0.26 -9.21
CA VAL A 180 -12.76 -0.47 -10.65
C VAL A 180 -11.82 0.47 -11.39
N TYR A 181 -11.11 -0.06 -12.39
CA TYR A 181 -10.16 0.64 -13.24
C TYR A 181 -10.65 0.61 -14.67
N GLN A 182 -10.64 1.76 -15.35
CA GLN A 182 -10.87 1.84 -16.79
C GLN A 182 -9.54 2.02 -17.52
N VAL A 183 -9.34 1.21 -18.56
CA VAL A 183 -8.10 1.15 -19.33
C VAL A 183 -8.30 1.72 -20.72
N SER A 184 -7.34 2.48 -21.21
CA SER A 184 -7.26 2.89 -22.61
C SER A 184 -5.81 2.94 -23.04
N ASN A 185 -5.52 2.43 -24.25
CA ASN A 185 -4.16 2.36 -24.80
C ASN A 185 -3.14 1.68 -23.86
N GLY A 186 -3.57 0.65 -23.15
CA GLY A 186 -2.71 -0.12 -22.24
C GLY A 186 -2.35 0.60 -20.93
N LEU A 187 -3.03 1.71 -20.60
CA LEU A 187 -2.84 2.46 -19.36
C LEU A 187 -4.17 2.67 -18.64
N ILE A 188 -4.10 2.78 -17.32
CA ILE A 188 -5.23 3.19 -16.48
C ILE A 188 -5.55 4.65 -16.80
N THR A 189 -6.82 4.94 -17.07
CA THR A 189 -7.29 6.28 -17.43
C THR A 189 -8.38 6.79 -16.50
N ARG A 190 -9.02 5.89 -15.74
CA ARG A 190 -9.94 6.23 -14.64
C ARG A 190 -9.90 5.15 -13.59
N TYR A 191 -10.25 5.49 -12.36
CA TYR A 191 -10.53 4.52 -11.32
C TYR A 191 -11.61 5.05 -10.36
N GLY A 192 -12.13 4.19 -9.49
CA GLY A 192 -13.15 4.56 -8.49
C GLY A 192 -14.03 3.38 -8.11
N ALA A 193 -15.14 3.66 -7.42
CA ALA A 193 -16.10 2.63 -7.06
C ALA A 193 -16.92 2.17 -8.29
N TYR A 194 -17.56 1.01 -8.17
CA TYR A 194 -18.47 0.51 -9.20
C TYR A 194 -19.64 1.50 -9.43
N ASN A 195 -19.82 1.92 -10.69
CA ASN A 195 -20.71 3.02 -11.15
C ASN A 195 -20.31 4.45 -10.76
N ASP A 196 -19.17 4.64 -10.10
CA ASP A 196 -18.66 5.95 -9.70
C ASP A 196 -17.15 6.05 -9.98
N LEU A 197 -16.80 5.99 -11.27
CA LEU A 197 -15.43 6.19 -11.78
C LEU A 197 -15.11 7.69 -11.84
N ASN A 198 -15.16 8.36 -10.69
CA ASN A 198 -15.00 9.80 -10.55
C ASN A 198 -13.57 10.28 -10.81
N GLU A 199 -12.56 9.44 -10.55
CA GLU A 199 -11.16 9.80 -10.73
C GLU A 199 -10.71 9.63 -12.18
N VAL A 200 -10.30 10.72 -12.82
CA VAL A 200 -9.72 10.73 -14.17
C VAL A 200 -8.20 10.81 -14.06
N VAL A 201 -7.53 9.90 -14.75
CA VAL A 201 -6.08 9.77 -14.74
C VAL A 201 -5.50 10.26 -16.05
N SER A 202 -4.47 11.09 -15.95
CA SER A 202 -3.56 11.38 -17.05
C SER A 202 -2.11 11.38 -16.57
N TYR A 203 -1.20 11.28 -17.53
CA TYR A 203 0.23 11.23 -17.29
C TYR A 203 0.87 12.49 -17.88
N GLY A 204 1.98 12.93 -17.29
CA GLY A 204 2.68 14.13 -17.75
C GLY A 204 3.26 14.05 -19.17
N PRO A 205 4.09 15.02 -19.57
CA PRO A 205 4.80 15.99 -18.72
C PRO A 205 3.91 17.12 -18.20
N PHE A 206 4.29 17.69 -17.05
CA PHE A 206 3.59 18.84 -16.49
C PHE A 206 3.85 20.13 -17.29
N THR A 207 2.82 20.95 -17.39
CA THR A 207 2.94 22.31 -17.90
C THR A 207 3.82 23.16 -16.98
N PRO A 208 4.37 24.29 -17.46
CA PRO A 208 5.10 25.23 -16.60
C PRO A 208 4.25 25.73 -15.42
N GLU A 209 2.95 25.95 -15.61
CA GLU A 209 2.05 26.37 -14.55
C GLU A 209 1.91 25.31 -13.45
N GLN A 210 1.70 24.05 -13.85
CA GLN A 210 1.59 22.91 -12.93
C GLN A 210 2.89 22.69 -12.17
N SER A 211 4.04 22.82 -12.86
CA SER A 211 5.36 22.75 -12.24
C SER A 211 5.54 23.85 -11.19
N ALA A 212 5.11 25.08 -11.49
CA ALA A 212 5.20 26.22 -10.58
C ALA A 212 4.28 26.12 -9.34
N TYR A 213 3.35 25.17 -9.28
CA TYR A 213 2.61 24.90 -8.05
C TYR A 213 3.49 24.24 -6.99
N PHE A 214 4.43 23.39 -7.40
CA PHE A 214 5.36 22.72 -6.48
C PHE A 214 6.34 23.71 -5.86
N ASP A 215 6.76 24.74 -6.60
CA ASP A 215 7.67 25.76 -6.06
C ASP A 215 6.98 26.61 -4.99
N ARG A 216 5.70 26.97 -5.22
CA ARG A 216 4.89 27.78 -4.29
C ARG A 216 4.58 27.13 -2.95
N VAL A 217 4.56 25.79 -2.89
CA VAL A 217 4.30 25.04 -1.65
C VAL A 217 5.58 24.80 -0.83
N ASN A 218 6.76 25.01 -1.43
CA ASN A 218 8.07 24.79 -0.80
C ASN A 218 8.78 26.09 -0.39
N GLU A 219 8.16 27.26 -0.59
CA GLU A 219 8.60 28.59 -0.12
C GLU A 219 8.04 28.92 1.28
#